data_AF-M2B680-F1
#
_entry.id   AF-M2B680-F1
#
_cell.length_a   1.000
_cell.length_b   1.000
_cell.length_c   1.000
_cell.angle_alpha   90.00
_cell.angle_beta   90.00
_cell.angle_gamma   90.00
#
_symmetry.space_group_name_H-M   'P 1'
#
loop_
_entity.id
_entity.type
_entity.pdbx_description
1 polymer ?
#
loop_
_entity_poly.entity_id
_entity_poly.type
_entity_poly.pdbx_seq_one_letter_code
_entity_poly.pdbx_strand_id
1 'polypeptide(L)'
;MTCNEAINRYMILDKHETVPFAVTFHLLRCKKCRSLVRALTQASNLYTSSFQTKADDELTEKTMVKIQAAIPDLLSLQAEKYRLPNVSILPWAVVGILMIVGLAYMPFTEIGKWAAENFKLRFVIPFALVFSVFVSVYSAIFVYRNLDFFVKKFDLKKEKA
;
A
#
# COMPACT_ATOMS: atom_id res chain seq x y z
N MET A 1 -6.96 22.20 -4.38
CA MET A 1 -7.88 21.05 -4.44
C MET A 1 -9.28 21.54 -4.76
N THR A 2 -10.03 20.72 -5.48
CA THR A 2 -11.46 20.92 -5.71
C THR A 2 -12.26 20.67 -4.42
N CYS A 3 -13.51 21.14 -4.35
CA CYS A 3 -14.34 20.90 -3.16
C CYS A 3 -14.65 19.40 -2.98
N ASN A 4 -14.87 18.67 -4.08
CA ASN A 4 -15.17 17.25 -4.05
C ASN A 4 -14.00 16.44 -3.48
N GLU A 5 -12.78 16.75 -3.89
CA GLU A 5 -11.61 16.07 -3.32
C GLU A 5 -11.39 16.40 -1.86
N ALA A 6 -11.56 17.67 -1.47
CA ALA A 6 -11.38 18.08 -0.08
C ALA A 6 -12.25 17.23 0.85
N ILE A 7 -13.50 17.00 0.44
CA ILE A 7 -14.45 16.17 1.18
C ILE A 7 -14.12 14.69 1.07
N ASN A 8 -13.77 14.18 -0.11
CA ASN A 8 -13.41 12.77 -0.29
C ASN A 8 -12.21 12.38 0.58
N ARG A 9 -11.13 13.19 0.57
CA ARG A 9 -9.98 13.00 1.45
C ARG A 9 -10.33 13.12 2.93
N TYR A 10 -11.29 13.98 3.28
CA TYR A 10 -11.76 14.08 4.65
C TYR A 10 -12.55 12.83 5.09
N MET A 11 -13.36 12.24 4.20
CA MET A 11 -14.17 11.05 4.50
C MET A 11 -13.37 9.75 4.62
N ILE A 12 -12.15 9.72 4.06
CA ILE A 12 -11.24 8.56 4.19
C ILE A 12 -10.58 8.49 5.57
N LEU A 13 -10.50 9.63 6.28
CA LEU A 13 -9.86 9.70 7.59
C LEU A 13 -10.71 9.02 8.66
N ASP A 14 -10.05 8.26 9.55
CA ASP A 14 -10.73 7.66 10.70
C ASP A 14 -10.91 8.68 11.85
N LYS A 15 -11.78 8.34 12.81
CA LYS A 15 -12.05 9.18 13.99
C LYS A 15 -10.75 9.37 14.78
N HIS A 16 -10.32 10.63 14.89
CA HIS A 16 -9.10 11.11 15.57
C HIS A 16 -7.81 11.05 14.74
N GLU A 17 -7.90 10.73 13.45
CA GLU A 17 -6.79 10.88 12.53
C GLU A 17 -6.52 12.36 12.20
N THR A 18 -5.24 12.71 12.03
CA THR A 18 -4.85 14.09 11.73
C THR A 18 -5.25 14.49 10.32
N VAL A 19 -5.94 15.63 10.20
CA VAL A 19 -6.37 16.13 8.88
C VAL A 19 -5.16 16.68 8.11
N PRO A 20 -4.90 16.20 6.87
CA PRO A 20 -3.78 16.68 6.06
C PRO A 20 -3.81 18.19 5.86
N PHE A 21 -2.65 18.85 5.93
CA PHE A 21 -2.53 20.32 5.85
C PHE A 21 -3.24 20.94 4.64
N ALA A 22 -3.19 20.27 3.49
CA ALA A 22 -3.87 20.73 2.29
C ALA A 22 -5.39 20.85 2.51
N VAL A 23 -6.01 19.85 3.15
CA VAL A 23 -7.46 19.81 3.42
C VAL A 23 -7.81 20.87 4.45
N THR A 24 -6.99 21.00 5.50
CA THR A 24 -7.13 22.05 6.51
C THR A 24 -7.15 23.44 5.88
N PHE A 25 -6.22 23.74 4.96
CA PHE A 25 -6.20 25.04 4.26
C PHE A 25 -7.44 25.26 3.40
N HIS A 26 -7.92 24.21 2.71
CA HIS A 26 -9.15 24.31 1.93
C HIS A 26 -10.37 24.58 2.82
N LEU A 27 -10.49 23.92 3.98
CA LEU A 27 -11.58 24.12 4.94
C LEU A 27 -11.54 25.52 5.58
N LEU A 28 -10.37 26.11 5.78
CA LEU A 28 -10.25 27.49 6.25
C LEU A 28 -10.77 28.50 5.21
N ARG A 29 -10.55 28.22 3.92
CA ARG A 29 -10.91 29.15 2.83
C ARG A 29 -12.33 28.94 2.30
N CYS A 30 -12.84 27.71 2.25
CA CYS A 30 -14.13 27.37 1.69
C CYS A 30 -15.20 27.19 2.79
N LYS A 31 -16.12 28.17 2.90
CA LYS A 31 -17.22 28.12 3.88
C LYS A 31 -18.14 26.92 3.71
N LYS A 32 -18.41 26.50 2.46
CA LYS A 32 -19.30 25.36 2.14
C LYS A 32 -18.73 24.04 2.64
N CYS A 33 -17.45 23.76 2.36
CA CYS A 33 -16.79 22.55 2.84
C CYS A 33 -16.67 22.55 4.36
N ARG A 34 -16.39 23.71 4.96
CA ARG A 34 -16.36 23.87 6.43
C ARG A 34 -17.71 23.56 7.10
N SER A 35 -18.81 24.03 6.54
CA SER A 35 -20.15 23.74 7.08
C SER A 35 -20.51 22.27 6.95
N LEU A 36 -20.16 21.64 5.82
CA LEU A 36 -20.41 20.22 5.57
C LEU A 36 -19.65 19.35 6.57
N VAL A 37 -18.34 19.58 6.73
CA VAL A 37 -17.52 18.86 7.71
C VAL A 37 -18.08 19.01 9.13
N ARG A 38 -18.50 20.22 9.51
CA ARG A 38 -19.14 20.44 10.83
C ARG A 38 -20.42 19.64 10.99
N ALA A 39 -21.27 19.57 9.96
CA ALA A 39 -22.50 18.78 10.00
C ALA A 39 -22.20 17.28 10.15
N LEU A 40 -21.19 16.77 9.43
CA LEU A 40 -20.72 15.39 9.58
C LEU A 40 -20.22 15.11 11.00
N THR A 41 -19.39 15.99 11.56
CA THR A 41 -18.89 15.86 12.93
C THR A 41 -20.05 15.87 13.93
N GLN A 42 -21.02 16.77 13.78
CA GLN A 42 -22.20 16.82 14.64
C GLN A 42 -23.01 15.52 14.56
N ALA A 43 -23.28 15.00 13.36
CA ALA A 43 -23.96 13.72 13.19
C ALA A 43 -23.19 12.58 13.88
N SER A 44 -21.87 12.51 13.70
CA SER A 44 -21.04 11.49 14.35
C SER A 44 -21.06 11.58 15.90
N ASN A 45 -21.12 12.81 16.43
CA ASN A 45 -21.17 13.04 17.86
C ASN A 45 -22.53 12.63 18.44
N LEU A 46 -23.64 12.89 17.73
CA LEU A 46 -24.97 12.45 18.14
C LEU A 46 -25.08 10.93 18.22
N TYR A 47 -24.52 10.22 17.22
CA TYR A 47 -24.42 8.76 17.27
C TYR A 47 -23.58 8.29 18.47
N THR A 48 -22.43 8.93 18.73
CA THR A 48 -21.55 8.54 19.84
C THR A 48 -22.18 8.83 21.21
N SER A 49 -22.87 9.96 21.37
CA SER A 49 -23.48 10.35 22.65
C SER A 49 -24.59 9.40 23.09
N SER A 50 -25.31 8.78 22.15
CA SER A 50 -26.34 7.80 22.47
C SER A 50 -25.79 6.52 23.12
N PHE A 51 -24.48 6.25 22.95
CA PHE A 51 -23.79 5.11 23.57
C PHE A 51 -22.97 5.50 24.81
N GLN A 52 -23.01 6.77 25.24
CA GLN A 52 -22.41 7.21 26.51
C GLN A 52 -23.27 6.85 27.73
N THR A 53 -23.95 5.71 27.70
CA THR A 53 -24.36 5.07 28.94
C THR A 53 -23.09 4.67 29.66
N LYS A 54 -22.92 5.14 30.90
CA LYS A 54 -21.80 4.76 31.76
C LYS A 54 -21.71 3.24 31.75
N ALA A 55 -20.66 2.70 31.14
CA ALA A 55 -20.45 1.26 31.13
C ALA A 55 -20.42 0.79 32.58
N ASP A 56 -21.06 -0.34 32.86
CA ASP A 56 -21.02 -0.93 34.20
C ASP A 56 -19.54 -1.22 34.54
N ASP A 57 -19.03 -0.52 35.56
CA ASP A 57 -17.62 -0.53 35.94
C ASP A 57 -17.15 -1.98 36.22
N GLU A 58 -18.03 -2.83 36.77
CA GLU A 58 -17.74 -4.25 37.06
C GLU A 58 -17.60 -5.11 35.78
N LEU A 59 -18.51 -4.92 34.81
CA LEU A 59 -18.43 -5.60 33.52
C LEU A 59 -17.22 -5.14 32.72
N THR A 60 -16.86 -3.85 32.83
CA THR A 60 -15.72 -3.26 32.15
C THR A 60 -14.41 -3.83 32.71
N GLU A 61 -14.30 -3.93 34.04
CA GLU A 61 -13.14 -4.53 34.71
C GLU A 61 -13.00 -6.02 34.36
N LYS A 62 -14.08 -6.81 34.46
CA LYS A 62 -14.06 -8.24 34.08
C LYS A 62 -13.68 -8.45 32.62
N THR A 63 -14.12 -7.56 31.74
CA THR A 63 -13.76 -7.61 30.32
C THR A 63 -12.29 -7.26 30.12
N MET A 64 -11.79 -6.23 30.79
CA MET A 64 -10.38 -5.81 30.68
C MET A 64 -9.41 -6.88 31.18
N VAL A 65 -9.76 -7.59 32.25
CA VAL A 65 -8.98 -8.74 32.75
C VAL A 65 -8.95 -9.87 31.73
N LYS A 66 -10.08 -10.20 31.10
CA LYS A 66 -10.14 -11.21 30.04
C LYS A 66 -9.35 -10.79 28.80
N ILE A 67 -9.40 -9.52 28.43
CA ILE A 67 -8.60 -8.97 27.34
C ILE A 67 -7.11 -9.10 27.68
N GLN A 68 -6.66 -8.67 28.87
CA GLN A 68 -5.25 -8.80 29.27
C GLN A 68 -4.77 -10.25 29.29
N ALA A 69 -5.60 -11.19 29.71
CA ALA A 69 -5.28 -12.61 29.65
C ALA A 69 -5.20 -13.14 28.20
N ALA A 70 -6.01 -12.61 27.28
CA ALA A 70 -6.03 -12.99 25.87
C ALA A 70 -4.99 -12.25 25.01
N ILE A 71 -4.53 -11.07 25.44
CA ILE A 71 -3.53 -10.22 24.75
C ILE A 71 -2.28 -10.98 24.32
N PRO A 72 -1.61 -11.82 25.14
CA PRO A 72 -0.40 -12.54 24.70
C PRO A 72 -0.67 -13.51 23.54
N ASP A 73 -1.80 -14.22 23.55
CA ASP A 73 -2.21 -15.10 22.44
C ASP A 73 -2.70 -14.31 21.22
N LEU A 74 -3.36 -13.17 21.44
CA LEU A 74 -3.83 -12.31 20.35
C LEU A 74 -2.67 -11.56 19.69
N LEU A 75 -1.66 -11.14 20.44
CA LEU A 75 -0.46 -10.50 19.89
C LEU A 75 0.42 -11.50 19.15
N SER A 76 0.52 -12.76 19.60
CA SER A 76 1.25 -13.77 18.84
C SER A 76 0.54 -14.08 17.51
N LEU A 77 -0.79 -14.24 17.53
CA LEU A 77 -1.62 -14.44 16.33
C LEU A 77 -1.66 -13.21 15.40
N GLN A 78 -1.70 -12.00 15.94
CA GLN A 78 -1.77 -10.75 15.17
C GLN A 78 -0.38 -10.33 14.66
N ALA A 79 0.70 -10.58 15.41
CA ALA A 79 2.07 -10.35 14.93
C ALA A 79 2.42 -11.27 13.75
N GLU A 80 1.87 -12.49 13.72
CA GLU A 80 2.02 -13.41 12.59
C GLU A 80 1.11 -13.04 11.41
N LYS A 81 -0.13 -12.60 11.67
CA LYS A 81 -1.13 -12.33 10.62
C LYS A 81 -1.05 -10.91 10.01
N TYR A 82 -0.57 -9.91 10.75
CA TYR A 82 -0.58 -8.48 10.36
C TYR A 82 0.79 -7.80 10.39
N ARG A 83 1.90 -8.52 10.58
CA ARG A 83 3.18 -8.04 10.05
C ARG A 83 3.08 -8.08 8.52
N LEU A 84 2.52 -7.02 7.94
CA LEU A 84 2.90 -6.63 6.59
C LEU A 84 4.39 -6.26 6.72
N PRO A 85 5.33 -7.08 6.23
CA PRO A 85 6.72 -6.67 6.22
C PRO A 85 6.76 -5.31 5.52
N ASN A 86 7.55 -4.37 6.04
CA ASN A 86 7.78 -3.11 5.35
C ASN A 86 8.54 -3.45 4.07
N VAL A 87 7.81 -3.79 3.00
CA VAL A 87 8.40 -4.25 1.74
C VAL A 87 8.94 -3.01 1.07
N SER A 88 10.21 -2.73 1.32
CA SER A 88 10.91 -1.70 0.59
C SER A 88 10.93 -2.11 -0.89
N ILE A 89 10.37 -1.26 -1.74
CA ILE A 89 10.35 -1.44 -3.20
C ILE A 89 11.77 -1.47 -3.80
N LEU A 90 12.74 -0.87 -3.09
CA LEU A 90 14.11 -0.65 -3.52
C LEU A 90 14.89 -1.96 -3.71
N PRO A 91 14.99 -2.88 -2.72
CA PRO A 91 15.64 -4.18 -2.92
C PRO A 91 15.09 -4.97 -4.11
N TRP A 92 13.77 -5.01 -4.27
CA TRP A 92 13.14 -5.70 -5.40
C TRP A 92 13.47 -5.05 -6.75
N ALA A 93 13.46 -3.72 -6.82
CA ALA A 93 13.86 -3.02 -8.03
C ALA A 93 15.34 -3.27 -8.37
N VAL A 94 16.23 -3.26 -7.37
CA VAL A 94 17.67 -3.53 -7.56
C VAL A 94 17.91 -4.95 -8.07
N VAL A 95 17.26 -5.95 -7.48
CA VAL A 95 17.37 -7.36 -7.93
C VAL A 95 16.88 -7.52 -9.36
N GLY A 96 15.74 -6.90 -9.72
CA GLY A 96 15.21 -6.94 -11.08
C GLY A 96 16.14 -6.30 -12.10
N ILE A 97 16.69 -5.12 -11.78
CA ILE A 97 17.65 -4.43 -12.65
C ILE A 97 18.91 -5.28 -12.82
N LEU A 98 19.45 -5.83 -11.73
CA LEU A 98 20.65 -6.66 -11.78
C LEU A 98 20.43 -7.94 -12.60
N MET A 99 19.24 -8.55 -12.50
CA MET A 99 18.85 -9.70 -13.32
C MET A 99 18.78 -9.34 -14.81
N ILE A 100 18.11 -8.24 -15.17
CA ILE A 100 17.98 -7.79 -16.57
C ILE A 100 19.36 -7.49 -17.15
N VAL A 101 20.18 -6.72 -16.42
CA VAL A 101 21.54 -6.36 -16.87
C VAL A 101 22.42 -7.61 -17.00
N GLY A 102 22.37 -8.53 -16.03
CA GLY A 102 23.16 -9.76 -16.07
C GLY A 102 22.81 -10.64 -17.27
N LEU A 103 21.52 -10.84 -17.54
CA LEU A 103 21.06 -11.62 -18.69
C LEU A 103 21.32 -10.89 -20.02
N ALA A 104 21.15 -9.57 -20.08
CA ALA A 104 21.46 -8.78 -21.27
C ALA A 104 22.97 -8.75 -21.57
N TYR A 105 23.82 -8.86 -20.55
CA TYR A 105 25.27 -8.90 -20.69
C TYR A 105 25.79 -10.30 -21.08
N MET A 106 25.03 -11.36 -20.80
CA MET A 106 25.39 -12.75 -21.10
C MET A 106 25.86 -13.00 -22.55
N PRO A 107 25.21 -12.50 -23.62
CA PRO A 107 25.69 -12.69 -25.00
C PRO A 107 27.05 -12.04 -25.29
N PHE A 108 27.49 -11.07 -24.47
CA PHE A 108 28.78 -10.41 -24.62
C PHE A 108 29.92 -11.13 -23.88
N THR A 109 29.61 -12.15 -23.09
CA THR A 109 30.63 -13.00 -22.43
C THR A 109 31.29 -13.96 -23.42
N GLU A 110 32.49 -14.45 -23.11
CA GLU A 110 33.21 -15.40 -23.98
C GLU A 110 32.40 -16.67 -24.27
N ILE A 111 31.64 -17.14 -23.29
CA ILE A 111 30.72 -18.29 -23.42
C ILE A 111 29.54 -17.93 -24.33
N GLY A 112 28.98 -16.73 -24.18
CA GLY A 112 27.87 -16.23 -25.01
C GLY A 112 28.27 -16.04 -26.47
N LYS A 113 29.46 -15.47 -26.72
CA LYS A 113 30.03 -15.32 -28.06
C LYS A 113 30.29 -16.68 -28.70
N TRP A 114 30.93 -17.59 -27.97
CA TRP A 114 31.17 -18.95 -28.45
C TRP A 114 29.85 -19.66 -28.80
N ALA A 115 28.83 -19.56 -27.95
CA ALA A 115 27.52 -20.15 -28.22
C ALA A 115 26.83 -19.50 -29.44
N ALA A 116 26.91 -18.18 -29.58
CA ALA A 116 26.37 -17.46 -30.71
C ALA A 116 27.07 -17.79 -32.04
N GLU A 117 28.39 -18.00 -32.03
CA GLU A 117 29.17 -18.35 -33.23
C GLU A 117 28.90 -19.79 -33.70
N ASN A 118 28.85 -20.74 -32.77
CA ASN A 118 28.66 -22.16 -33.08
C ASN A 118 27.21 -22.50 -33.45
N PHE A 119 26.24 -21.93 -32.74
CA PHE A 119 24.82 -22.30 -32.89
C PHE A 119 23.98 -21.23 -33.60
N LYS A 120 24.48 -20.00 -33.74
CA LYS A 120 23.83 -18.88 -34.46
C LYS A 120 22.36 -18.71 -34.05
N LEU A 121 21.45 -18.74 -35.03
CA LEU A 121 20.00 -18.60 -34.81
C LEU A 121 19.42 -19.65 -33.85
N ARG A 122 19.99 -20.85 -33.78
CA ARG A 122 19.54 -21.92 -32.87
C ARG A 122 19.85 -21.62 -31.40
N PHE A 123 20.74 -20.67 -31.12
CA PHE A 123 20.98 -20.18 -29.76
C PHE A 123 20.23 -18.87 -29.49
N VAL A 124 20.27 -17.92 -30.43
CA VAL A 124 19.68 -16.58 -30.25
C VAL A 124 18.17 -16.65 -29.98
N ILE A 125 17.43 -17.46 -30.75
CA ILE A 125 15.96 -17.56 -30.63
C ILE A 125 15.54 -18.12 -29.27
N PRO A 126 15.97 -19.32 -28.84
CA PRO A 126 15.58 -19.85 -27.54
C PRO A 126 16.12 -19.02 -26.38
N PHE A 127 17.32 -18.44 -26.49
CA PHE A 127 17.86 -17.55 -25.47
C PHE A 127 16.97 -16.31 -25.27
N ALA A 128 16.58 -15.63 -26.36
CA ALA A 128 15.68 -14.49 -26.30
C ALA A 128 14.30 -14.85 -25.73
N LEU A 129 13.79 -16.04 -26.07
CA LEU A 129 12.52 -16.54 -25.56
C LEU A 129 12.59 -16.75 -24.05
N VAL A 130 13.60 -17.49 -23.56
CA VAL A 130 13.82 -17.70 -22.12
C VAL A 130 14.00 -16.38 -21.39
N PHE A 131 14.81 -15.46 -21.93
CA PHE A 131 14.99 -14.13 -21.37
C PHE A 131 13.67 -13.38 -21.22
N SER A 132 12.84 -13.36 -22.27
CA SER A 132 11.53 -12.68 -22.24
C SER A 132 10.57 -13.29 -21.21
N VAL A 133 10.59 -14.62 -21.04
CA VAL A 133 9.76 -15.32 -20.05
C VAL A 133 10.22 -14.99 -18.63
N PHE A 134 11.52 -15.04 -18.35
CA PHE A 134 12.04 -14.69 -17.03
C PHE A 134 11.74 -13.23 -16.66
N VAL A 135 11.95 -12.30 -17.59
CA VAL A 135 11.67 -10.88 -17.37
C VAL A 135 10.17 -10.64 -17.15
N SER A 136 9.29 -11.28 -17.92
CA SER A 136 7.84 -11.12 -17.77
C SER A 136 7.32 -11.69 -16.45
N VAL A 137 7.73 -12.91 -16.07
CA VAL A 137 7.35 -13.54 -14.80
C VAL A 137 7.85 -12.72 -13.62
N TYR A 138 9.11 -12.28 -13.65
CA TYR A 138 9.67 -11.44 -12.59
C TYR A 138 8.90 -10.12 -12.46
N SER A 139 8.60 -9.46 -13.58
CA SER A 139 7.84 -8.20 -13.61
C SER A 139 6.43 -8.38 -13.04
N ALA A 140 5.76 -9.49 -13.33
CA ALA A 140 4.44 -9.80 -12.78
C ALA A 140 4.50 -9.99 -11.25
N ILE A 141 5.49 -10.74 -10.75
CA ILE A 141 5.70 -10.94 -9.31
C ILE A 141 6.03 -9.61 -8.61
N PHE A 142 6.88 -8.79 -9.24
CA PHE A 142 7.25 -7.47 -8.75
C PHE A 142 6.02 -6.57 -8.59
N VAL A 143 5.16 -6.49 -9.62
CA VAL A 143 3.93 -5.69 -9.57
C VAL A 143 2.98 -6.23 -8.50
N TYR A 144 2.77 -7.55 -8.45
CA TYR A 144 1.87 -8.18 -7.47
C TYR A 144 2.32 -7.93 -6.03
N ARG A 145 3.61 -8.10 -5.71
CA ARG A 145 4.17 -7.88 -4.37
C ARG A 145 4.10 -6.42 -3.93
N ASN A 146 4.19 -5.48 -4.87
CA ASN A 146 4.22 -4.04 -4.59
C ASN A 146 2.91 -3.34 -4.98
N LEU A 147 1.81 -4.10 -5.16
CA LEU A 147 0.54 -3.60 -5.66
C LEU A 147 -0.07 -2.55 -4.72
N ASP A 148 0.08 -2.71 -3.40
CA ASP A 148 -0.38 -1.74 -2.39
C ASP A 148 0.28 -0.36 -2.56
N PHE A 149 1.58 -0.32 -2.89
CA PHE A 149 2.28 0.92 -3.21
C PHE A 149 1.76 1.54 -4.52
N PHE A 150 1.56 0.73 -5.56
CA PHE A 150 1.07 1.21 -6.84
C PHE A 150 -0.36 1.74 -6.74
N VAL A 151 -1.25 1.04 -6.07
CA VAL A 151 -2.63 1.49 -5.83
C VAL A 151 -2.61 2.81 -5.06
N LYS A 152 -1.93 2.89 -3.91
CA LYS A 152 -1.84 4.14 -3.13
C LYS A 152 -1.27 5.32 -3.93
N LYS A 153 -0.30 5.09 -4.82
CA LYS A 153 0.35 6.14 -5.60
C LYS A 153 -0.42 6.54 -6.87
N PHE A 154 -1.10 5.60 -7.52
CA PHE A 154 -1.88 5.86 -8.73
C PHE A 154 -3.29 6.36 -8.43
N ASP A 155 -3.90 5.98 -7.31
CA ASP A 155 -5.21 6.51 -6.90
C ASP A 155 -5.11 8.02 -6.59
N LEU A 156 -3.95 8.50 -6.14
CA LEU A 156 -3.66 9.92 -5.96
C LEU A 156 -3.53 10.72 -7.27
N LYS A 157 -3.46 10.08 -8.44
CA LYS A 157 -3.25 10.77 -9.73
C LYS A 157 -4.55 11.00 -10.53
N LYS A 158 -5.68 10.42 -10.13
CA LYS A 158 -6.96 10.65 -10.81
C LYS A 158 -7.61 12.01 -10.50
N GLU A 159 -7.00 12.85 -9.68
CA GLU A 159 -7.54 14.17 -9.34
C GLU A 159 -6.79 15.36 -9.99
N LYS A 160 -6.39 15.18 -11.26
CA LYS A 160 -6.02 16.29 -12.15
C LYS A 160 -6.60 16.08 -13.55
N ALA A 161 -7.90 16.31 -13.68
CA ALA A 161 -8.55 16.77 -14.91
C ALA A 161 -9.77 17.59 -14.49
#